data_AF-A0A8B7JM92-F1
#
_entry.id   AF-A0A8B7JM92-F1
#
_cell.length_a   1.000
_cell.length_b   1.000
_cell.length_c   1.000
_cell.angle_alpha   90.00
_cell.angle_beta   90.00
_cell.angle_gamma   90.00
#
_symmetry.space_group_name_H-M   'P 1'
#
loop_
_entity.id
_entity.type
_entity.pdbx_description
1 polymer ?
#
loop_
_entity_poly.entity_id
_entity_poly.type
_entity_poly.pdbx_seq_one_letter_code
_entity_poly.pdbx_strand_id
1 'polypeptide(L)'
;MGFFNFTWKEPSTKRVKPLSRVTSLASLIPPVRATPLKRFSQTLQRSISFRSDSRPDLFSPRPWSRNMPPASTKRRDSKLWSETFDVCVNHMLTSKEIKRQEAIFELSQGEEDLIEDLKLAKKAYHDPMLKLSIMTEQELNQIFGTLDSLIPLHEDLLRRLQEVRKSDGSTEHVGHILVGWLPCLNSYDSYCSNQVAAKALLDHKKQDHRVQDFLQRCLESPFSRKLDLWNFLDIPRSRLVKYPLLLREILRHTPNDHPDQQHLEEAINIIQGIVAEINIKTGESECQYYKERLIYLEEGQRDSLIDNSRVVCCHGELKNNRGVKLHVFLFQEVLVITRAITHNEQLCYQLYRQPIPVRDLVLEDLQDGEVRVGGSIRGAFSNNERIKNFFRVSFKSGSQSQSHSLQANDSFNKQQWLNCIRQAKEKVTCAGKTRVLNSEAHFLLSPNGSRVSQGETTLEQMDQSDSESDCSMDTSEVNLDCERMEQTNSCESEKQIETDV
;
A
#
# COMPACT_ATOMS: atom_id res chain seq x y z
N MET A 1 -62.77 -60.79 15.54
CA MET A 1 -61.36 -60.75 15.98
C MET A 1 -60.76 -59.46 15.43
N GLY A 2 -60.31 -58.44 16.16
CA GLY A 2 -60.33 -58.02 17.57
C GLY A 2 -60.16 -56.48 17.54
N PHE A 3 -61.03 -55.68 18.17
CA PHE A 3 -61.04 -55.21 19.57
C PHE A 3 -59.90 -54.25 19.99
N PHE A 4 -60.33 -53.00 20.31
CA PHE A 4 -59.85 -52.08 21.37
C PHE A 4 -58.45 -51.43 21.23
N ASN A 5 -58.08 -50.24 21.75
CA ASN A 5 -58.66 -49.01 22.34
C ASN A 5 -57.46 -48.30 23.07
N PHE A 6 -57.64 -47.05 23.53
CA PHE A 6 -56.77 -46.24 24.44
C PHE A 6 -55.65 -45.38 23.82
N THR A 7 -55.40 -44.11 24.20
CA THR A 7 -56.13 -42.98 24.84
C THR A 7 -55.16 -41.78 24.95
N TRP A 8 -55.66 -40.56 24.75
CA TRP A 8 -55.34 -39.24 25.36
C TRP A 8 -53.92 -38.86 25.84
N LYS A 9 -53.40 -37.70 25.34
CA LYS A 9 -53.12 -36.44 26.11
C LYS A 9 -52.42 -35.34 25.28
N GLU A 10 -53.02 -34.14 25.26
CA GLU A 10 -52.43 -32.80 25.02
C GLU A 10 -51.47 -32.38 26.17
N PRO A 11 -50.79 -31.20 26.19
CA PRO A 11 -50.57 -30.14 25.19
C PRO A 11 -49.08 -29.67 25.09
N SER A 12 -48.69 -28.86 24.09
CA SER A 12 -47.65 -27.84 24.34
C SER A 12 -47.71 -26.70 23.33
N THR A 13 -47.80 -25.51 23.89
CA THR A 13 -47.93 -24.22 23.25
C THR A 13 -46.66 -23.84 22.48
N LYS A 14 -46.82 -23.25 21.29
CA LYS A 14 -46.21 -21.95 20.96
C LYS A 14 -46.65 -21.46 19.57
N ARG A 15 -47.21 -20.25 19.59
CA ARG A 15 -47.50 -19.40 18.44
C ARG A 15 -46.31 -19.33 17.50
N VAL A 16 -46.56 -19.62 16.22
CA VAL A 16 -45.72 -19.18 15.12
C VAL A 16 -46.01 -17.69 14.88
N LYS A 17 -45.01 -16.83 15.09
CA LYS A 17 -44.94 -15.51 14.43
C LYS A 17 -43.88 -15.61 13.34
N PRO A 18 -44.14 -15.15 12.10
CA PRO A 18 -43.13 -15.17 11.05
C PRO A 18 -42.08 -14.09 11.36
N LEU A 19 -40.83 -14.51 11.61
CA LEU A 19 -39.69 -13.59 11.67
C LEU A 19 -39.33 -13.19 10.23
N SER A 20 -39.38 -11.90 9.94
CA SER A 20 -38.81 -11.32 8.72
C SER A 20 -37.31 -11.64 8.70
N ARG A 21 -36.89 -12.43 7.71
CA ARG A 21 -35.48 -12.70 7.43
C ARG A 21 -34.83 -11.40 6.95
N VAL A 22 -34.19 -10.66 7.84
CA VAL A 22 -33.12 -9.75 7.45
C VAL A 22 -31.86 -10.60 7.34
N THR A 23 -31.51 -10.95 6.11
CA THR A 23 -30.25 -11.62 5.77
C THR A 23 -29.08 -10.76 6.22
N SER A 24 -28.38 -11.23 7.25
CA SER A 24 -27.03 -10.78 7.56
C SER A 24 -26.14 -10.98 6.34
N LEU A 25 -25.45 -9.92 5.90
CA LEU A 25 -24.44 -9.98 4.84
C LEU A 25 -23.17 -10.76 5.28
N ALA A 26 -23.11 -11.25 6.52
CA ALA A 26 -21.99 -12.03 7.04
C ALA A 26 -21.86 -13.45 6.45
N SER A 27 -22.78 -13.90 5.59
CA SER A 27 -22.78 -15.27 5.05
C SER A 27 -22.43 -15.40 3.57
N LEU A 28 -21.99 -14.33 2.89
CA LEU A 28 -21.59 -14.38 1.46
C LEU A 28 -20.09 -14.26 1.20
N ILE A 29 -19.23 -14.49 2.20
CA ILE A 29 -17.78 -14.56 1.97
C ILE A 29 -17.29 -15.98 2.27
N PRO A 30 -17.17 -16.86 1.25
CA PRO A 30 -16.37 -18.07 1.38
C PRO A 30 -14.90 -17.68 1.62
N PRO A 31 -14.10 -18.55 2.27
CA PRO A 31 -12.70 -18.26 2.56
C PRO A 31 -11.97 -18.01 1.23
N VAL A 32 -11.59 -16.76 1.00
CA VAL A 32 -11.03 -16.30 -0.27
C VAL A 32 -9.68 -16.97 -0.50
N ARG A 33 -9.67 -17.96 -1.42
CA ARG A 33 -8.52 -18.19 -2.28
C ARG A 33 -8.38 -16.95 -3.16
N ALA A 34 -7.24 -16.28 -3.04
CA ALA A 34 -6.91 -15.07 -3.78
C ALA A 34 -7.13 -15.28 -5.29
N THR A 35 -8.15 -14.61 -5.82
CA THR A 35 -8.30 -14.31 -7.24
C THR A 35 -8.30 -12.79 -7.40
N PRO A 36 -7.63 -12.26 -8.45
CA PRO A 36 -7.22 -10.86 -8.48
C PRO A 36 -8.38 -9.95 -8.90
N LEU A 37 -8.94 -9.22 -7.93
CA LEU A 37 -9.84 -8.09 -8.22
C LEU A 37 -9.00 -6.85 -8.57
N LYS A 38 -9.45 -6.14 -9.61
CA LYS A 38 -8.81 -4.96 -10.21
C LYS A 38 -8.51 -3.89 -9.15
N ARG A 39 -7.23 -3.51 -9.07
CA ARG A 39 -6.64 -2.51 -8.16
C ARG A 39 -7.33 -1.15 -8.26
N PHE A 40 -7.84 -0.67 -7.13
CA PHE A 40 -7.98 0.76 -6.80
C PHE A 40 -7.57 1.00 -5.32
N SER A 41 -6.48 0.36 -4.87
CA SER A 41 -5.84 0.71 -3.60
C SER A 41 -4.53 1.42 -3.91
N GLN A 42 -4.45 2.72 -3.59
CA GLN A 42 -3.17 3.38 -3.32
C GLN A 42 -2.59 2.75 -2.04
N THR A 43 -2.01 1.56 -2.19
CA THR A 43 -1.16 0.96 -1.16
C THR A 43 0.06 1.87 -1.03
N LEU A 44 0.48 2.18 0.19
CA LEU A 44 1.80 2.78 0.42
C LEU A 44 2.82 2.01 -0.44
N GLN A 45 3.41 2.69 -1.43
CA GLN A 45 4.51 2.22 -2.24
C GLN A 45 5.70 1.93 -1.32
N ARG A 46 5.73 0.74 -0.74
CA ARG A 46 7.02 0.08 -0.54
C ARG A 46 7.62 -0.17 -1.91
N SER A 47 8.94 -0.10 -2.02
CA SER A 47 9.60 -0.84 -3.08
C SER A 47 9.07 -2.28 -3.05
N ILE A 48 8.85 -2.88 -4.22
CA ILE A 48 8.39 -4.26 -4.22
C ILE A 48 9.57 -5.14 -3.77
N SER A 49 9.58 -5.48 -2.48
CA SER A 49 10.56 -6.34 -1.84
C SER A 49 10.17 -7.80 -2.07
N PHE A 50 10.91 -8.47 -2.93
CA PHE A 50 10.70 -9.87 -3.28
C PHE A 50 11.47 -10.79 -2.34
N ARG A 51 11.04 -10.90 -1.07
CA ARG A 51 11.60 -11.90 -0.15
C ARG A 51 10.79 -13.19 -0.19
N SER A 52 11.50 -14.30 -0.29
CA SER A 52 10.96 -15.66 -0.15
C SER A 52 10.88 -16.00 1.34
N ASP A 53 9.69 -16.29 1.85
CA ASP A 53 9.50 -16.96 3.13
C ASP A 53 9.80 -18.45 2.90
N SER A 54 11.09 -18.77 2.83
CA SER A 54 11.55 -20.14 2.64
C SER A 54 11.33 -20.86 3.98
N ARG A 55 10.17 -21.48 4.18
CA ARG A 55 10.02 -22.48 5.25
C ARG A 55 11.06 -23.58 4.99
N PRO A 56 12.01 -23.84 5.90
CA PRO A 56 12.70 -25.11 5.85
C PRO A 56 11.69 -26.19 6.26
N ASP A 57 11.31 -27.05 5.31
CA ASP A 57 10.69 -28.33 5.63
C ASP A 57 11.70 -29.18 6.41
N LEU A 58 11.72 -29.00 7.73
CA LEU A 58 12.40 -29.87 8.68
C LEU A 58 11.37 -30.34 9.70
N PHE A 59 10.40 -31.13 9.24
CA PHE A 59 9.55 -31.94 10.10
C PHE A 59 9.94 -33.41 9.94
N SER A 60 10.92 -33.86 10.72
CA SER A 60 10.92 -35.25 11.18
C SER A 60 10.04 -35.30 12.42
N PRO A 61 8.97 -36.12 12.47
CA PRO A 61 8.13 -36.21 13.64
C PRO A 61 8.92 -36.83 14.81
N ARG A 62 9.03 -36.10 15.93
CA ARG A 62 9.51 -36.68 17.19
C ARG A 62 8.51 -37.76 17.66
N PRO A 63 8.94 -38.89 18.23
CA PRO A 63 8.03 -40.01 18.53
C PRO A 63 7.04 -39.77 19.69
N TRP A 64 7.09 -38.65 20.41
CA TRP A 64 6.18 -38.39 21.52
C TRP A 64 5.61 -36.96 21.44
N SER A 65 4.49 -36.80 20.74
CA SER A 65 3.59 -35.67 20.95
C SER A 65 2.31 -36.21 21.59
N ARG A 66 2.05 -35.80 22.84
CA ARG A 66 0.72 -35.98 23.44
C ARG A 66 -0.27 -35.19 22.59
N ASN A 67 -1.34 -35.84 22.17
CA ASN A 67 -2.51 -35.19 21.57
C ASN A 67 -3.05 -34.12 22.53
N MET A 68 -2.59 -32.88 22.39
CA MET A 68 -3.19 -31.72 23.02
C MET A 68 -4.28 -31.19 22.09
N PRO A 69 -5.50 -30.92 22.60
CA PRO A 69 -6.53 -30.29 21.80
C PRO A 69 -6.05 -28.92 21.29
N PRO A 70 -6.45 -28.50 20.08
CA PRO A 70 -6.04 -27.21 19.54
C PRO A 70 -6.47 -26.11 20.51
N ALA A 71 -5.50 -25.31 20.97
CA ALA A 71 -5.78 -24.14 21.80
C ALA A 71 -6.82 -23.28 21.07
N SER A 72 -7.94 -23.01 21.74
CA SER A 72 -8.98 -22.14 21.21
C SER A 72 -8.38 -20.74 21.03
N THR A 73 -8.13 -20.35 19.78
CA THR A 73 -7.86 -18.95 19.48
C THR A 73 -9.14 -18.21 19.81
N LYS A 74 -9.16 -17.43 20.89
CA LYS A 74 -10.25 -16.47 21.13
C LYS A 74 -10.26 -15.52 19.93
N ARG A 75 -11.16 -15.74 18.98
CA ARG A 75 -11.49 -14.72 17.99
C ARG A 75 -12.07 -13.55 18.77
N ARG A 76 -11.72 -12.32 18.39
CA ARG A 76 -12.35 -11.13 18.94
C ARG A 76 -13.86 -11.26 18.75
N ASP A 77 -14.61 -11.03 19.82
CA ASP A 77 -16.05 -10.88 19.72
C ASP A 77 -16.31 -9.59 18.94
N SER A 78 -16.80 -9.72 17.70
CA SER A 78 -17.18 -8.58 16.89
C SER A 78 -18.47 -8.00 17.48
N LYS A 79 -18.35 -7.04 18.41
CA LYS A 79 -19.51 -6.31 18.93
C LYS A 79 -20.21 -5.63 17.76
N LEU A 80 -21.46 -6.00 17.51
CA LEU A 80 -22.25 -5.29 16.52
C LEU A 80 -22.71 -3.96 17.14
N TRP A 81 -22.78 -2.90 16.33
CA TRP A 81 -23.36 -1.64 16.80
C TRP A 81 -24.75 -1.89 17.42
N SER A 82 -25.54 -2.76 16.78
CA SER A 82 -26.86 -3.26 17.22
C SER A 82 -26.93 -3.84 18.63
N GLU A 83 -25.80 -4.27 19.19
CA GLU A 83 -25.72 -4.87 20.53
C GLU A 83 -25.38 -3.84 21.62
N THR A 84 -25.07 -2.60 21.24
CA THR A 84 -24.61 -1.54 22.16
C THR A 84 -25.65 -0.46 22.46
N PHE A 85 -26.91 -0.62 22.03
CA PHE A 85 -27.93 0.42 22.22
C PHE A 85 -29.33 -0.13 22.58
N ASP A 86 -30.18 0.80 23.00
CA ASP A 86 -31.55 0.54 23.45
C ASP A 86 -32.53 0.41 22.27
N VAL A 87 -33.40 -0.61 22.32
CA VAL A 87 -34.24 -1.08 21.20
C VAL A 87 -35.18 0.02 20.66
N CYS A 88 -35.51 1.01 21.49
CA CYS A 88 -36.39 2.14 21.13
C CYS A 88 -35.77 3.10 20.10
N VAL A 89 -34.44 3.28 20.07
CA VAL A 89 -33.77 4.22 19.13
C VAL A 89 -33.79 3.67 17.70
N ASN A 90 -33.65 2.35 17.55
CA ASN A 90 -33.65 1.67 16.26
C ASN A 90 -34.98 1.80 15.50
N HIS A 91 -36.09 2.03 16.20
CA HIS A 91 -37.41 2.19 15.60
C HIS A 91 -37.67 3.59 15.03
N MET A 92 -36.81 4.58 15.35
CA MET A 92 -36.99 5.99 14.95
C MET A 92 -35.98 6.47 13.90
N LEU A 93 -34.90 5.72 13.66
CA LEU A 93 -33.85 6.11 12.70
C LEU A 93 -34.10 5.53 11.31
N THR A 94 -33.73 6.29 10.28
CA THR A 94 -33.75 5.79 8.91
C THR A 94 -32.68 4.72 8.71
N SER A 95 -32.87 3.80 7.75
CA SER A 95 -31.86 2.80 7.42
C SER A 95 -30.51 3.43 7.01
N LYS A 96 -30.53 4.63 6.42
CA LYS A 96 -29.32 5.37 6.06
C LYS A 96 -28.58 5.86 7.32
N GLU A 97 -29.31 6.39 8.30
CA GLU A 97 -28.72 6.85 9.56
C GLU A 97 -28.17 5.69 10.40
N ILE A 98 -28.84 4.54 10.42
CA ILE A 98 -28.32 3.32 11.06
C ILE A 98 -26.94 2.96 10.48
N LYS A 99 -26.79 2.97 9.15
CA LYS A 99 -25.50 2.67 8.50
C LYS A 99 -24.43 3.73 8.80
N ARG A 100 -24.82 5.00 8.94
CA ARG A 100 -23.90 6.07 9.34
C ARG A 100 -23.36 5.82 10.76
N GLN A 101 -24.24 5.46 11.69
CA GLN A 101 -23.85 5.12 13.06
C GLN A 101 -22.99 3.86 13.13
N GLU A 102 -23.32 2.82 12.36
CA GLU A 102 -22.50 1.61 12.23
C GLU A 102 -21.08 1.94 11.76
N ALA A 103 -20.93 2.80 10.74
CA ALA A 103 -19.62 3.22 10.23
C ALA A 103 -18.81 4.03 11.25
N ILE A 104 -19.46 4.92 12.01
CA ILE A 104 -18.81 5.69 13.10
C ILE A 104 -18.38 4.75 14.24
N PHE A 105 -19.21 3.76 14.56
CA PHE A 105 -18.89 2.76 15.57
C PHE A 105 -17.74 1.85 15.13
N GLU A 106 -17.70 1.42 13.86
CA GLU A 106 -16.60 0.65 13.29
C GLU A 106 -15.27 1.42 13.36
N LEU A 107 -15.30 2.73 13.09
CA LEU A 107 -14.12 3.59 13.28
C LEU A 107 -13.64 3.48 14.73
N SER A 108 -14.53 3.73 15.70
CA SER A 108 -14.22 3.73 17.14
C SER A 108 -13.69 2.37 17.63
N GLN A 109 -14.37 1.28 17.26
CA GLN A 109 -13.96 -0.09 17.61
C GLN A 109 -12.60 -0.42 17.01
N GLY A 110 -12.34 0.04 15.78
CA GLY A 110 -11.04 -0.13 15.15
C GLY A 110 -9.91 0.62 15.84
N GLU A 111 -10.17 1.74 16.52
CA GLU A 111 -9.19 2.45 17.35
C GLU A 111 -8.90 1.67 18.64
N GLU A 112 -9.94 1.15 19.31
CA GLU A 112 -9.79 0.30 20.49
C GLU A 112 -8.96 -0.95 20.17
N ASP A 113 -9.31 -1.65 19.10
CA ASP A 113 -8.60 -2.83 18.59
C ASP A 113 -7.12 -2.54 18.29
N LEU A 114 -6.83 -1.37 17.70
CA LEU A 114 -5.48 -0.92 17.42
C LEU A 114 -4.71 -0.72 18.73
N ILE A 115 -5.26 0.05 19.66
CA ILE A 115 -4.62 0.36 20.95
C ILE A 115 -4.30 -0.94 21.71
N GLU A 116 -5.25 -1.88 21.75
CA GLU A 116 -5.03 -3.20 22.34
C GLU A 116 -3.88 -3.96 21.67
N ASP A 117 -3.84 -3.97 20.34
CA ASP A 117 -2.82 -4.69 19.58
C ASP A 117 -1.42 -4.08 19.76
N LEU A 118 -1.31 -2.76 19.82
CA LEU A 118 -0.05 -2.07 20.09
C LEU A 118 0.43 -2.35 21.53
N LYS A 119 -0.47 -2.28 22.51
CA LYS A 119 -0.16 -2.63 23.91
C LYS A 119 0.23 -4.10 24.05
N LEU A 120 -0.42 -4.99 23.30
CA LEU A 120 -0.08 -6.41 23.27
C LEU A 120 1.30 -6.65 22.66
N ALA A 121 1.63 -5.99 21.55
CA ALA A 121 2.94 -6.09 20.92
C ALA A 121 4.06 -5.75 21.91
N LYS A 122 3.88 -4.68 22.71
CA LYS A 122 4.81 -4.34 23.79
C LYS A 122 4.87 -5.41 24.88
N LYS A 123 3.72 -5.72 25.49
CA LYS A 123 3.66 -6.59 26.69
C LYS A 123 4.03 -8.04 26.42
N ALA A 124 3.72 -8.55 25.24
CA ALA A 124 3.90 -9.96 24.90
C ALA A 124 5.19 -10.25 24.11
N TYR A 125 5.77 -9.25 23.43
CA TYR A 125 6.99 -9.43 22.65
C TYR A 125 8.15 -8.59 23.22
N HIS A 126 8.01 -7.26 23.25
CA HIS A 126 9.09 -6.38 23.70
C HIS A 126 9.54 -6.68 25.14
N ASP A 127 8.62 -6.60 26.11
CA ASP A 127 8.98 -6.70 27.53
C ASP A 127 9.57 -8.07 27.90
N PRO A 128 9.04 -9.22 27.42
CA PRO A 128 9.65 -10.50 27.70
C PRO A 128 11.01 -10.67 27.02
N MET A 129 11.19 -10.17 25.79
CA MET A 129 12.50 -10.24 25.10
C MET A 129 13.55 -9.41 25.82
N LEU A 130 13.18 -8.26 26.39
CA LEU A 130 14.06 -7.44 27.22
C LEU A 130 14.41 -8.14 28.54
N LYS A 131 13.39 -8.60 29.28
CA LYS A 131 13.56 -9.25 30.60
C LYS A 131 14.36 -10.54 30.54
N LEU A 132 14.21 -11.32 29.46
CA LEU A 132 14.92 -12.58 29.25
C LEU A 132 16.25 -12.38 28.52
N SER A 133 16.65 -11.14 28.26
CA SER A 133 17.86 -10.78 27.50
C SER A 133 17.98 -11.57 26.19
N ILE A 134 16.87 -11.69 25.47
CA ILE A 134 16.79 -12.37 24.16
C ILE A 134 17.35 -11.43 23.08
N MET A 135 17.07 -10.13 23.22
CA MET A 135 17.63 -9.06 22.39
C MET A 135 18.10 -7.93 23.30
N THR A 136 19.04 -7.11 22.82
CA THR A 136 19.51 -5.96 23.60
C THR A 136 18.45 -4.85 23.63
N GLU A 137 18.54 -3.94 24.61
CA GLU A 137 17.66 -2.78 24.68
C GLU A 137 17.75 -1.91 23.41
N GLN A 138 18.96 -1.72 22.88
CA GLN A 138 19.17 -0.98 21.64
C GLN A 138 18.46 -1.65 20.44
N GLU A 139 18.55 -2.98 20.33
CA GLU A 139 17.89 -3.74 19.27
C GLU A 139 16.36 -3.66 19.39
N LEU A 140 15.84 -3.78 20.61
CA LEU A 140 14.41 -3.66 20.86
C LEU A 140 13.90 -2.25 20.62
N ASN A 141 14.64 -1.22 21.01
CA ASN A 141 14.32 0.18 20.69
C ASN A 141 14.33 0.42 19.17
N GLN A 142 15.23 -0.23 18.42
CA GLN A 142 15.22 -0.13 16.96
C GLN A 142 14.01 -0.81 16.31
N ILE A 143 13.48 -1.90 16.90
CA ILE A 143 12.32 -2.63 16.37
C ILE A 143 10.98 -2.02 16.82
N PHE A 144 10.87 -1.62 18.08
CA PHE A 144 9.62 -1.21 18.74
C PHE A 144 9.57 0.27 19.13
N GLY A 145 10.70 0.98 19.18
CA GLY A 145 10.83 2.23 19.95
C GLY A 145 9.89 3.37 19.55
N THR A 146 9.41 3.40 18.32
CA THR A 146 8.42 4.40 17.86
C THR A 146 6.96 3.96 18.06
N LEU A 147 6.69 2.67 18.32
CA LEU A 147 5.35 2.12 18.49
C LEU A 147 4.60 2.75 19.69
N ASP A 148 5.32 2.93 20.79
CA ASP A 148 4.77 3.48 22.03
C ASP A 148 4.27 4.92 21.87
N SER A 149 4.92 5.70 21.01
CA SER A 149 4.54 7.09 20.74
C SER A 149 3.21 7.22 19.99
N LEU A 150 2.76 6.14 19.32
CA LEU A 150 1.53 6.16 18.54
C LEU A 150 0.29 5.93 19.42
N ILE A 151 0.43 5.17 20.51
CA ILE A 151 -0.71 4.78 21.38
C ILE A 151 -1.49 6.00 21.90
N PRO A 152 -0.85 7.05 22.47
CA PRO A 152 -1.58 8.20 22.98
C PRO A 152 -2.40 8.95 21.92
N LEU A 153 -1.98 8.91 20.65
CA LEU A 153 -2.69 9.55 19.55
C LEU A 153 -4.06 8.89 19.33
N HIS A 154 -4.09 7.56 19.36
CA HIS A 154 -5.32 6.79 19.16
C HIS A 154 -6.21 6.80 20.41
N GLU A 155 -5.61 6.81 21.62
CA GLU A 155 -6.35 7.02 22.85
C GLU A 155 -7.05 8.39 22.87
N ASP A 156 -6.40 9.43 22.31
CA ASP A 156 -7.00 10.75 22.16
C ASP A 156 -8.23 10.75 21.24
N LEU A 157 -8.14 10.12 20.06
CA LEU A 157 -9.28 10.00 19.15
C LEU A 157 -10.41 9.21 19.79
N LEU A 158 -10.11 8.05 20.37
CA LEU A 158 -11.10 7.19 20.99
C LEU A 158 -11.84 7.93 22.11
N ARG A 159 -11.11 8.69 22.95
CA ARG A 159 -11.70 9.51 24.00
C ARG A 159 -12.65 10.58 23.43
N ARG A 160 -12.23 11.34 22.42
CA ARG A 160 -13.08 12.36 21.79
C ARG A 160 -14.34 11.76 21.17
N LEU A 161 -14.23 10.59 20.51
CA LEU A 161 -15.37 9.87 19.93
C LEU A 161 -16.34 9.36 21.02
N GLN A 162 -15.82 8.94 22.18
CA GLN A 162 -16.64 8.53 23.31
C GLN A 162 -17.35 9.71 23.97
N GLU A 163 -16.70 10.87 24.08
CA GLU A 163 -17.27 12.10 24.67
C GLU A 163 -18.45 12.65 23.87
N VAL A 164 -18.44 12.54 22.54
CA VAL A 164 -19.55 13.00 21.68
C VAL A 164 -20.65 11.96 21.49
N ARG A 165 -20.44 10.74 21.97
CA ARG A 165 -21.46 9.68 21.93
C ARG A 165 -22.53 9.98 22.98
N LYS A 166 -23.77 10.12 22.53
CA LYS A 166 -24.93 10.37 23.39
C LYS A 166 -25.26 9.13 24.23
N SER A 167 -26.03 9.33 25.29
CA SER A 167 -26.50 8.25 26.17
C SER A 167 -27.36 7.21 25.45
N ASP A 168 -27.99 7.60 24.34
CA ASP A 168 -28.76 6.71 23.47
C ASP A 168 -27.88 5.87 22.52
N GLY A 169 -26.55 6.07 22.58
CA GLY A 169 -25.56 5.37 21.78
C GLY A 169 -25.29 5.99 20.41
N SER A 170 -26.01 7.04 20.01
CA SER A 170 -25.85 7.75 18.74
C SER A 170 -24.75 8.82 18.80
N THR A 171 -24.17 9.15 17.65
CA THR A 171 -23.19 10.22 17.49
C THR A 171 -23.63 11.17 16.38
N GLU A 172 -23.82 12.44 16.72
CA GLU A 172 -24.36 13.41 15.78
C GLU A 172 -23.29 13.88 14.79
N HIS A 173 -22.19 14.45 15.30
CA HIS A 173 -21.13 15.07 14.50
C HIS A 173 -19.76 14.44 14.82
N VAL A 174 -19.04 14.00 13.79
CA VAL A 174 -17.67 13.46 13.93
C VAL A 174 -16.65 14.17 13.03
N GLY A 175 -17.10 14.88 12.00
CA GLY A 175 -16.22 15.45 10.98
C GLY A 175 -15.20 16.43 11.57
N HIS A 176 -15.64 17.37 12.40
CA HIS A 176 -14.76 18.34 13.06
C HIS A 176 -13.71 17.69 13.97
N ILE A 177 -14.06 16.61 14.67
CA ILE A 177 -13.11 15.83 15.50
C ILE A 177 -12.01 15.25 14.63
N LEU A 178 -12.40 14.66 13.49
CA LEU A 178 -11.48 14.04 12.54
C LEU A 178 -10.56 15.08 11.90
N VAL A 179 -11.10 16.21 11.42
CA VAL A 179 -10.30 17.31 10.86
C VAL A 179 -9.25 17.79 11.87
N GLY A 180 -9.64 17.98 13.14
CA GLY A 180 -8.73 18.42 14.19
C GLY A 180 -7.70 17.36 14.63
N TRP A 181 -8.04 16.07 14.51
CA TRP A 181 -7.18 14.97 14.98
C TRP A 181 -6.21 14.46 13.92
N LEU A 182 -6.65 14.29 12.67
CA LEU A 182 -5.87 13.66 11.60
C LEU A 182 -4.45 14.23 11.42
N PRO A 183 -4.20 15.55 11.54
CA PRO A 183 -2.84 16.11 11.42
C PRO A 183 -1.82 15.50 12.39
N CYS A 184 -2.23 14.97 13.54
CA CYS A 184 -1.31 14.32 14.49
C CYS A 184 -0.69 13.02 13.93
N LEU A 185 -1.34 12.40 12.92
CA LEU A 185 -0.85 11.20 12.25
C LEU A 185 0.44 11.43 11.45
N ASN A 186 0.88 12.67 11.24
CA ASN A 186 2.22 12.94 10.73
C ASN A 186 3.33 12.31 11.59
N SER A 187 3.06 12.02 12.87
CA SER A 187 3.97 11.29 13.77
C SER A 187 4.32 9.87 13.28
N TYR A 188 3.48 9.30 12.40
CA TYR A 188 3.75 8.00 11.76
C TYR A 188 4.96 8.02 10.83
N ASP A 189 5.40 9.19 10.36
CA ASP A 189 6.57 9.33 9.48
C ASP A 189 7.80 8.64 10.07
N SER A 190 8.17 8.96 11.31
CA SER A 190 9.31 8.34 11.99
C SER A 190 9.14 6.82 12.14
N TYR A 191 7.93 6.36 12.46
CA TYR A 191 7.63 4.94 12.59
C TYR A 191 7.80 4.20 11.25
N CYS A 192 7.13 4.68 10.21
CA CYS A 192 7.12 4.05 8.89
C CYS A 192 8.49 4.12 8.20
N SER A 193 9.20 5.23 8.32
CA SER A 193 10.53 5.41 7.75
C SER A 193 11.58 4.47 8.37
N ASN A 194 11.44 4.11 9.66
CA ASN A 194 12.32 3.13 10.33
C ASN A 194 12.00 1.66 9.99
N GLN A 195 10.83 1.35 9.41
CA GLN A 195 10.37 -0.04 9.22
C GLN A 195 11.35 -0.90 8.40
N VAL A 196 12.07 -0.32 7.43
CA VAL A 196 13.09 -1.04 6.64
C VAL A 196 14.22 -1.56 7.54
N ALA A 197 14.69 -0.73 8.47
CA ALA A 197 15.76 -1.07 9.39
C ALA A 197 15.29 -2.06 10.46
N ALA A 198 14.09 -1.84 11.02
CA ALA A 198 13.46 -2.74 11.97
C ALA A 198 13.24 -4.14 11.36
N LYS A 199 12.75 -4.21 10.11
CA LYS A 199 12.55 -5.47 9.40
C LYS A 199 13.86 -6.21 9.16
N ALA A 200 14.88 -5.50 8.71
CA ALA A 200 16.17 -6.10 8.42
C ALA A 200 16.83 -6.66 9.70
N LEU A 201 16.76 -5.91 10.81
CA LEU A 201 17.25 -6.38 12.10
C LEU A 201 16.47 -7.61 12.58
N LEU A 202 15.13 -7.58 12.49
CA LEU A 202 14.30 -8.73 12.88
C LEU A 202 14.60 -9.97 12.02
N ASP A 203 14.74 -9.82 10.71
CA ASP A 203 15.09 -10.92 9.80
C ASP A 203 16.47 -11.51 10.10
N HIS A 204 17.45 -10.65 10.43
CA HIS A 204 18.77 -11.11 10.86
C HIS A 204 18.67 -11.87 12.19
N LYS A 205 17.93 -11.33 13.16
CA LYS A 205 17.81 -11.90 14.51
C LYS A 205 16.99 -13.18 14.55
N LYS A 206 16.11 -13.41 13.57
CA LYS A 206 15.45 -14.72 13.37
C LYS A 206 16.43 -15.87 13.10
N GLN A 207 17.70 -15.60 12.79
CA GLN A 207 18.74 -16.62 12.68
C GLN A 207 19.28 -17.08 14.05
N ASP A 208 19.08 -16.28 15.09
CA ASP A 208 19.41 -16.67 16.47
C ASP A 208 18.33 -17.63 16.99
N HIS A 209 18.76 -18.82 17.42
CA HIS A 209 17.88 -19.84 17.96
C HIS A 209 17.05 -19.36 19.16
N ARG A 210 17.59 -18.48 20.02
CA ARG A 210 16.85 -17.94 21.18
C ARG A 210 15.68 -17.06 20.75
N VAL A 211 15.91 -16.22 19.75
CA VAL A 211 14.87 -15.35 19.16
C VAL A 211 13.83 -16.21 18.44
N GLN A 212 14.28 -17.16 17.61
CA GLN A 212 13.39 -18.05 16.87
C GLN A 212 12.48 -18.86 17.79
N ASP A 213 13.04 -19.50 18.82
CA ASP A 213 12.28 -20.28 19.81
C ASP A 213 11.26 -19.42 20.55
N PHE A 214 11.64 -18.21 20.96
CA PHE A 214 10.71 -17.27 21.60
C PHE A 214 9.54 -16.90 20.67
N LEU A 215 9.83 -16.48 19.43
CA LEU A 215 8.80 -16.12 18.46
C LEU A 215 7.86 -17.29 18.15
N GLN A 216 8.40 -18.52 18.11
CA GLN A 216 7.61 -19.74 17.92
C GLN A 216 6.66 -19.99 19.10
N ARG A 217 7.11 -19.83 20.35
CA ARG A 217 6.25 -19.93 21.54
C ARG A 217 5.14 -18.87 21.54
N CYS A 218 5.43 -17.66 21.08
CA CYS A 218 4.41 -16.63 20.91
C CYS A 218 3.35 -17.06 19.88
N LEU A 219 3.76 -17.62 18.74
CA LEU A 219 2.85 -18.11 17.70
C LEU A 219 1.94 -19.25 18.19
N GLU A 220 2.45 -20.10 19.08
CA GLU A 220 1.68 -21.20 19.69
C GLU A 220 0.72 -20.71 20.79
N SER A 221 0.92 -19.50 21.31
CA SER A 221 0.09 -18.91 22.34
C SER A 221 -1.18 -18.27 21.76
N PRO A 222 -2.34 -18.36 22.45
CA PRO A 222 -3.62 -17.84 21.93
C PRO A 222 -3.63 -16.34 21.62
N PHE A 223 -2.85 -15.54 22.35
CA PHE A 223 -2.82 -14.07 22.19
C PHE A 223 -2.33 -13.64 20.80
N SER A 224 -1.46 -14.42 20.17
CA SER A 224 -0.89 -14.07 18.86
C SER A 224 -1.92 -14.12 17.75
N ARG A 225 -3.03 -14.84 17.96
CA ARG A 225 -4.03 -15.14 16.92
C ARG A 225 -3.39 -15.75 15.67
N LYS A 226 -2.28 -16.49 15.85
CA LYS A 226 -1.43 -17.07 14.78
C LYS A 226 -0.80 -16.03 13.84
N LEU A 227 -0.69 -14.79 14.28
CA LEU A 227 0.05 -13.71 13.61
C LEU A 227 1.48 -13.67 14.15
N ASP A 228 2.45 -13.54 13.25
CA ASP A 228 3.84 -13.35 13.64
C ASP A 228 4.10 -11.91 14.16
N LEU A 229 5.27 -11.69 14.77
CA LEU A 229 5.63 -10.36 15.30
C LEU A 229 5.59 -9.27 14.22
N TRP A 230 6.02 -9.60 12.99
CA TRP A 230 6.04 -8.62 11.91
C TRP A 230 4.63 -8.13 11.55
N ASN A 231 3.63 -9.03 11.58
CA ASN A 231 2.24 -8.64 11.37
C ASN A 231 1.78 -7.60 12.40
N PHE A 232 2.17 -7.73 13.68
CA PHE A 232 1.87 -6.72 14.70
C PHE A 232 2.56 -5.37 14.43
N LEU A 233 3.83 -5.40 13.99
CA LEU A 233 4.58 -4.20 13.62
C LEU A 233 4.03 -3.51 12.34
N ASP A 234 3.33 -4.24 11.46
CA ASP A 234 2.70 -3.66 10.28
C ASP A 234 1.29 -3.08 10.56
N ILE A 235 0.70 -3.33 11.75
CA ILE A 235 -0.65 -2.86 12.12
C ILE A 235 -0.78 -1.33 11.98
N PRO A 236 0.11 -0.48 12.53
CA PRO A 236 -0.02 0.97 12.40
C PRO A 236 -0.12 1.40 10.92
N ARG A 237 0.81 0.92 10.10
CA ARG A 237 0.82 1.20 8.66
C ARG A 237 -0.48 0.75 7.98
N SER A 238 -0.98 -0.43 8.34
CA SER A 238 -2.23 -1.00 7.84
C SER A 238 -3.45 -0.19 8.27
N ARG A 239 -3.48 0.37 9.49
CA ARG A 239 -4.55 1.26 9.94
C ARG A 239 -4.52 2.59 9.20
N LEU A 240 -3.34 3.19 9.04
CA LEU A 240 -3.17 4.50 8.41
C LEU A 240 -3.81 4.54 7.02
N VAL A 241 -3.62 3.49 6.20
CA VAL A 241 -4.20 3.41 4.84
C VAL A 241 -5.70 3.10 4.80
N LYS A 242 -6.30 2.71 5.94
CA LYS A 242 -7.74 2.41 6.02
C LYS A 242 -8.58 3.63 6.32
N TYR A 243 -8.04 4.67 6.97
CA TYR A 243 -8.80 5.88 7.28
C TYR A 243 -9.52 6.49 6.06
N PRO A 244 -8.90 6.64 4.86
CA PRO A 244 -9.63 7.15 3.70
C PRO A 244 -10.84 6.29 3.28
N LEU A 245 -10.87 4.99 3.62
CA LEU A 245 -11.99 4.10 3.33
C LEU A 245 -13.07 4.22 4.39
N LEU A 246 -12.67 4.25 5.67
CA LEU A 246 -13.57 4.41 6.81
C LEU A 246 -14.32 5.75 6.73
N LEU A 247 -13.61 6.84 6.44
CA LEU A 247 -14.22 8.16 6.33
C LEU A 247 -15.18 8.29 5.14
N ARG A 248 -14.85 7.65 4.00
CA ARG A 248 -15.76 7.58 2.85
C ARG A 248 -17.03 6.81 3.17
N GLU A 249 -16.93 5.75 3.97
CA GLU A 249 -18.09 4.98 4.36
C GLU A 249 -19.03 5.80 5.26
N ILE A 250 -18.50 6.59 6.19
CA ILE A 250 -19.30 7.54 6.98
C ILE A 250 -19.94 8.61 6.07
N LEU A 251 -19.14 9.21 5.19
CA LEU A 251 -19.61 10.25 4.24
C LEU A 251 -20.75 9.74 3.36
N ARG A 252 -20.65 8.51 2.84
CA ARG A 252 -21.64 7.87 1.98
C ARG A 252 -23.04 7.81 2.61
N HIS A 253 -23.11 7.66 3.93
CA HIS A 253 -24.39 7.60 4.66
C HIS A 253 -24.77 8.92 5.33
N THR A 254 -23.95 9.96 5.21
CA THR A 254 -24.26 11.28 5.74
C THR A 254 -25.31 11.97 4.84
N PRO A 255 -26.34 12.66 5.39
CA PRO A 255 -27.26 13.49 4.61
C PRO A 255 -26.54 14.69 3.96
N ASN A 256 -27.03 15.21 2.84
CA ASN A 256 -26.34 16.28 2.09
C ASN A 256 -26.39 17.64 2.80
N ASP A 257 -27.42 17.84 3.62
CA ASP A 257 -27.67 19.00 4.47
C ASP A 257 -26.95 18.92 5.82
N HIS A 258 -26.31 17.80 6.13
CA HIS A 258 -25.62 17.60 7.41
C HIS A 258 -24.22 18.24 7.38
N PRO A 259 -23.81 18.98 8.43
CA PRO A 259 -22.53 19.72 8.43
C PRO A 259 -21.28 18.81 8.40
N ASP A 260 -21.40 17.51 8.73
CA ASP A 260 -20.30 16.56 8.54
C ASP A 260 -19.95 16.31 7.06
N GLN A 261 -20.79 16.64 6.07
CA GLN A 261 -20.45 16.47 4.66
C GLN A 261 -19.11 17.15 4.33
N GLN A 262 -19.05 18.47 4.54
CA GLN A 262 -17.86 19.27 4.22
C GLN A 262 -16.66 18.85 5.08
N HIS A 263 -16.87 18.63 6.38
CA HIS A 263 -15.80 18.21 7.28
C HIS A 263 -15.24 16.83 6.92
N LEU A 264 -16.07 15.87 6.49
CA LEU A 264 -15.60 14.54 6.10
C LEU A 264 -14.86 14.57 4.76
N GLU A 265 -15.30 15.38 3.81
CA GLU A 265 -14.55 15.62 2.56
C GLU A 265 -13.17 16.23 2.84
N GLU A 266 -13.11 17.24 3.69
CA GLU A 266 -11.86 17.85 4.16
C GLU A 266 -10.98 16.80 4.86
N ALA A 267 -11.54 16.06 5.81
CA ALA A 267 -10.82 15.01 6.54
C ALA A 267 -10.25 13.94 5.60
N ILE A 268 -11.00 13.53 4.57
CA ILE A 268 -10.53 12.58 3.54
C ILE A 268 -9.32 13.17 2.79
N ASN A 269 -9.39 14.44 2.38
CA ASN A 269 -8.26 15.09 1.69
C ASN A 269 -7.02 15.18 2.59
N ILE A 270 -7.18 15.56 3.86
CA ILE A 270 -6.09 15.62 4.84
C ILE A 270 -5.41 14.25 4.97
N ILE A 271 -6.17 13.18 5.21
CA ILE A 271 -5.56 11.86 5.42
C ILE A 271 -4.94 11.29 4.15
N GLN A 272 -5.48 11.60 2.97
CA GLN A 272 -4.85 11.22 1.70
C GLN A 272 -3.51 11.92 1.51
N GLY A 273 -3.42 13.21 1.85
CA GLY A 273 -2.15 13.96 1.86
C GLY A 273 -1.13 13.35 2.82
N ILE A 274 -1.53 13.06 4.05
CA ILE A 274 -0.67 12.43 5.07
C ILE A 274 -0.16 11.06 4.61
N VAL A 275 -1.05 10.20 4.09
CA VAL A 275 -0.68 8.87 3.56
C VAL A 275 0.32 9.01 2.40
N ALA A 276 0.09 9.96 1.48
CA ALA A 276 0.98 10.19 0.34
C ALA A 276 2.36 10.70 0.78
N GLU A 277 2.41 11.62 1.74
CA GLU A 277 3.66 12.17 2.26
C GLU A 277 4.49 11.11 3.00
N ILE A 278 3.86 10.38 3.94
CA ILE A 278 4.52 9.29 4.67
C ILE A 278 5.02 8.22 3.70
N ASN A 279 4.27 7.98 2.61
CA ASN A 279 4.69 7.05 1.57
C ASN A 279 6.01 7.48 0.90
N ILE A 280 6.09 8.75 0.49
CA ILE A 280 7.29 9.30 -0.16
C ILE A 280 8.49 9.17 0.79
N LYS A 281 8.34 9.62 2.03
CA LYS A 281 9.41 9.56 3.03
C LYS A 281 9.84 8.14 3.39
N THR A 282 8.89 7.21 3.48
CA THR A 282 9.20 5.79 3.70
C THR A 282 10.01 5.23 2.53
N GLY A 283 9.64 5.57 1.30
CA GLY A 283 10.39 5.17 0.09
C GLY A 283 11.78 5.79 0.02
N GLU A 284 11.93 7.06 0.41
CA GLU A 284 13.22 7.75 0.49
C GLU A 284 14.12 7.14 1.57
N SER A 285 13.58 6.85 2.76
CA SER A 285 14.29 6.16 3.84
C SER A 285 14.72 4.76 3.43
N GLU A 286 13.86 3.99 2.75
CA GLU A 286 14.20 2.67 2.21
C GLU A 286 15.33 2.76 1.16
N CYS A 287 15.25 3.75 0.27
CA CYS A 287 16.29 3.99 -0.73
C CYS A 287 17.63 4.32 -0.07
N GLN A 288 17.62 5.24 0.89
CA GLN A 288 18.82 5.63 1.63
C GLN A 288 19.41 4.44 2.42
N TYR A 289 18.55 3.67 3.09
CA TYR A 289 18.95 2.47 3.85
C TYR A 289 19.74 1.48 3.00
N TYR A 290 19.30 1.23 1.76
CA TYR A 290 19.99 0.33 0.84
C TYR A 290 21.27 0.94 0.27
N LYS A 291 21.26 2.24 -0.10
CA LYS A 291 22.44 2.95 -0.63
C LYS A 291 23.62 2.92 0.34
N GLU A 292 23.37 3.16 1.62
CA GLU A 292 24.39 3.11 2.69
C GLU A 292 25.03 1.73 2.86
N ARG A 293 24.36 0.68 2.39
CA ARG A 293 24.79 -0.72 2.50
C ARG A 293 25.39 -1.27 1.21
N LEU A 294 25.50 -0.46 0.16
CA LEU A 294 26.19 -0.84 -1.06
C LEU A 294 27.71 -0.83 -0.85
N ILE A 295 28.37 -1.94 -1.18
CA ILE A 295 29.83 -2.08 -1.12
C ILE A 295 30.37 -2.13 -2.55
N TYR A 296 31.35 -1.28 -2.83
CA TYR A 296 31.93 -1.07 -4.14
C TYR A 296 33.37 -1.57 -4.11
N LEU A 297 33.73 -2.48 -5.02
CA LEU A 297 35.07 -3.05 -5.09
C LEU A 297 35.97 -2.37 -6.11
N GLU A 298 35.38 -1.84 -7.17
CA GLU A 298 36.09 -1.22 -8.30
C GLU A 298 35.67 0.24 -8.41
N GLU A 299 36.59 1.15 -8.73
CA GLU A 299 36.30 2.59 -8.84
C GLU A 299 35.20 2.89 -9.88
N GLY A 300 35.15 2.14 -10.98
CA GLY A 300 34.14 2.32 -12.02
C GLY A 300 32.71 2.00 -11.58
N GLN A 301 32.52 1.27 -10.47
CA GLN A 301 31.20 0.84 -10.00
C GLN A 301 30.39 1.95 -9.31
N ARG A 302 31.03 3.08 -8.97
CA ARG A 302 30.35 4.26 -8.42
C ARG A 302 29.59 4.95 -9.56
N ASP A 303 28.31 5.20 -9.35
CA ASP A 303 27.46 5.85 -10.35
C ASP A 303 26.59 6.92 -9.69
N SER A 304 26.68 8.15 -10.20
CA SER A 304 25.88 9.29 -9.74
C SER A 304 24.36 9.04 -9.79
N LEU A 305 23.88 8.14 -10.66
CA LEU A 305 22.48 7.74 -10.71
C LEU A 305 22.05 7.01 -9.43
N ILE A 306 22.95 6.29 -8.77
CA ILE A 306 22.68 5.66 -7.48
C ILE A 306 22.59 6.75 -6.40
N ASP A 307 23.55 7.67 -6.39
CA ASP A 307 23.63 8.75 -5.38
C ASP A 307 22.42 9.70 -5.46
N ASN A 308 21.97 10.01 -6.68
CA ASN A 308 20.79 10.85 -6.93
C ASN A 308 19.45 10.12 -6.77
N SER A 309 19.46 8.79 -6.63
CA SER A 309 18.22 8.03 -6.46
C SER A 309 17.59 8.29 -5.11
N ARG A 310 16.30 8.61 -5.16
CA ARG A 310 15.40 8.80 -4.01
C ARG A 310 14.42 7.64 -3.83
N VAL A 311 14.25 6.80 -4.84
CA VAL A 311 13.26 5.71 -4.83
C VAL A 311 13.90 4.42 -5.32
N VAL A 312 13.65 3.34 -4.58
CA VAL A 312 13.84 1.97 -5.05
C VAL A 312 12.50 1.49 -5.58
N CYS A 313 12.39 1.23 -6.89
CA CYS A 313 11.15 0.76 -7.51
C CYS A 313 10.83 -0.68 -7.07
N CYS A 314 11.84 -1.55 -7.09
CA CYS A 314 11.76 -2.90 -6.56
C CYS A 314 13.14 -3.46 -6.25
N HIS A 315 13.19 -4.46 -5.36
CA HIS A 315 14.43 -5.17 -5.08
C HIS A 315 14.14 -6.59 -4.58
N GLY A 316 15.14 -7.46 -4.63
CA GLY A 316 15.01 -8.80 -4.05
C GLY A 316 16.01 -9.80 -4.56
N GLU A 317 15.87 -11.03 -4.08
CA GLU A 317 16.76 -12.12 -4.43
C GLU A 317 16.40 -12.73 -5.77
N LEU A 318 17.40 -12.90 -6.64
CA LEU A 318 17.31 -13.59 -7.92
C LEU A 318 18.51 -14.53 -8.07
N LYS A 319 18.37 -15.60 -8.86
CA LYS A 319 19.49 -16.50 -9.16
C LYS A 319 19.95 -16.28 -10.59
N ASN A 320 21.26 -16.23 -10.84
CA ASN A 320 21.72 -16.24 -12.22
C ASN A 320 21.72 -17.65 -12.83
N ASN A 321 21.98 -17.75 -14.13
CA ASN A 321 22.13 -19.03 -14.84
C ASN A 321 23.31 -19.91 -14.37
N ARG A 322 24.14 -19.44 -13.43
CA ARG A 322 25.20 -20.20 -12.76
C ARG A 322 24.80 -20.67 -11.35
N GLY A 323 23.56 -20.43 -10.94
CA GLY A 323 23.05 -20.73 -9.60
C GLY A 323 23.53 -19.78 -8.51
N VAL A 324 24.24 -18.69 -8.84
CA VAL A 324 24.68 -17.68 -7.87
C VAL A 324 23.45 -16.89 -7.44
N LYS A 325 23.23 -16.82 -6.12
CA LYS A 325 22.24 -15.93 -5.52
C LYS A 325 22.73 -14.49 -5.57
N LEU A 326 21.92 -13.62 -6.15
CA LEU A 326 22.14 -12.20 -6.31
C LEU A 326 21.00 -11.46 -5.61
N HIS A 327 21.28 -10.25 -5.13
CA HIS A 327 20.25 -9.31 -4.71
C HIS A 327 20.26 -8.15 -5.68
N VAL A 328 19.14 -7.94 -6.36
CA VAL A 328 19.02 -6.92 -7.41
C VAL A 328 18.22 -5.75 -6.86
N PHE A 329 18.67 -4.53 -7.16
CA PHE A 329 17.97 -3.28 -6.87
C PHE A 329 17.64 -2.59 -8.18
N LEU A 330 16.39 -2.21 -8.37
CA LEU A 330 15.98 -1.29 -9.41
C LEU A 330 15.66 0.04 -8.75
N PHE A 331 16.61 0.98 -8.82
CA PHE A 331 16.36 2.37 -8.49
C PHE A 331 15.62 3.06 -9.63
N GLN A 332 15.22 4.32 -9.43
CA GLN A 332 14.46 5.10 -10.40
C GLN A 332 15.11 5.15 -11.79
N GLU A 333 16.44 5.30 -11.85
CA GLU A 333 17.18 5.48 -13.11
C GLU A 333 18.30 4.46 -13.34
N VAL A 334 18.53 3.55 -12.40
CA VAL A 334 19.64 2.59 -12.47
C VAL A 334 19.29 1.24 -11.84
N LEU A 335 19.68 0.15 -12.51
CA LEU A 335 19.58 -1.21 -12.01
C LEU A 335 20.96 -1.66 -11.50
N VAL A 336 21.00 -2.10 -10.24
CA VAL A 336 22.22 -2.52 -9.54
C VAL A 336 22.11 -4.00 -9.17
N ILE A 337 23.09 -4.79 -9.58
CA ILE A 337 23.16 -6.22 -9.28
C ILE A 337 24.22 -6.42 -8.20
N THR A 338 23.85 -7.07 -7.09
CA THR A 338 24.72 -7.25 -5.94
C THR A 338 24.76 -8.70 -5.46
N ARG A 339 25.70 -9.00 -4.57
CA ARG A 339 25.72 -10.18 -3.73
C ARG A 339 25.52 -9.73 -2.28
N ALA A 340 24.53 -10.31 -1.62
CA ALA A 340 24.34 -10.11 -0.19
C ALA A 340 25.53 -10.74 0.57
N ILE A 341 26.18 -9.95 1.42
CA ILE A 341 27.29 -10.38 2.28
C ILE A 341 27.07 -9.86 3.71
N THR A 342 27.57 -10.59 4.70
CA THR A 342 27.63 -10.09 6.07
C THR A 342 28.97 -9.37 6.25
N HIS A 343 28.93 -8.08 6.61
CA HIS A 343 30.10 -7.26 6.87
C HIS A 343 29.89 -6.53 8.21
N ASN A 344 30.80 -6.72 9.17
CA ASN A 344 30.69 -6.20 10.54
C ASN A 344 29.33 -6.49 11.19
N GLU A 345 28.88 -7.75 11.12
CA GLU A 345 27.57 -8.22 11.65
C GLU A 345 26.34 -7.56 11.00
N GLN A 346 26.52 -6.76 9.94
CA GLN A 346 25.45 -6.15 9.18
C GLN A 346 25.31 -6.77 7.80
N LEU A 347 24.09 -6.82 7.29
CA LEU A 347 23.80 -7.23 5.93
C LEU A 347 24.17 -6.08 4.97
N CYS A 348 25.15 -6.32 4.11
CA CYS A 348 25.59 -5.40 3.07
C CYS A 348 25.45 -6.04 1.68
N TYR A 349 25.53 -5.19 0.65
CA TYR A 349 25.26 -5.57 -0.73
C TYR A 349 26.45 -5.20 -1.61
N GLN A 350 27.32 -6.19 -1.85
CA GLN A 350 28.51 -5.99 -2.66
C GLN A 350 28.15 -5.99 -4.14
N LEU A 351 28.53 -4.95 -4.88
CA LEU A 351 28.26 -4.86 -6.31
C LEU A 351 28.92 -6.03 -7.07
N TYR A 352 28.13 -6.67 -7.93
CA TYR A 352 28.55 -7.81 -8.73
C TYR A 352 29.22 -7.38 -10.04
N ARG A 353 28.67 -6.34 -10.66
CA ARG A 353 29.11 -5.71 -11.92
C ARG A 353 28.71 -4.23 -11.92
N GLN A 354 29.12 -3.53 -12.98
CA GLN A 354 28.77 -2.14 -13.24
C GLN A 354 27.24 -1.93 -13.18
N PRO A 355 26.77 -0.84 -12.54
CA PRO A 355 25.36 -0.44 -12.60
C PRO A 355 24.87 -0.29 -14.04
N ILE A 356 23.59 -0.58 -14.28
CA ILE A 356 22.98 -0.48 -15.61
C ILE A 356 21.97 0.67 -15.62
N PRO A 357 22.25 1.80 -16.28
CA PRO A 357 21.27 2.87 -16.46
C PRO A 357 19.99 2.34 -17.12
N VAL A 358 18.82 2.68 -16.58
CA VAL A 358 17.51 2.19 -17.05
C VAL A 358 17.22 2.62 -18.49
N ARG A 359 17.72 3.80 -18.90
CA ARG A 359 17.65 4.29 -20.29
C ARG A 359 18.30 3.30 -21.28
N ASP A 360 19.41 2.69 -20.88
CA ASP A 360 20.24 1.83 -21.73
C ASP A 360 20.01 0.33 -21.47
N LEU A 361 19.15 0.00 -20.49
CA LEU A 361 18.82 -1.36 -20.11
C LEU A 361 17.96 -2.05 -21.17
N VAL A 362 18.40 -3.17 -21.70
CA VAL A 362 17.60 -4.03 -22.59
C VAL A 362 17.02 -5.18 -21.77
N LEU A 363 15.69 -5.33 -21.81
CA LEU A 363 14.95 -6.38 -21.11
C LEU A 363 14.40 -7.40 -22.11
N GLU A 364 14.71 -8.68 -21.88
CA GLU A 364 14.19 -9.80 -22.66
C GLU A 364 13.45 -10.79 -21.74
N ASP A 365 12.23 -11.16 -22.11
CA ASP A 365 11.47 -12.21 -21.44
C ASP A 365 11.84 -13.56 -22.07
N LEU A 366 12.41 -14.47 -21.27
CA LEU A 366 12.90 -15.76 -21.75
C LEU A 366 11.87 -16.86 -21.48
N GLN A 367 11.66 -17.73 -22.46
CA GLN A 367 10.77 -18.86 -22.30
C GLN A 367 11.42 -19.94 -21.42
N ASP A 368 10.57 -20.73 -20.76
CA ASP A 368 11.03 -21.84 -19.92
C ASP A 368 11.80 -22.85 -20.79
N GLY A 369 13.05 -23.14 -20.40
CA GLY A 369 13.96 -24.03 -21.15
C GLY A 369 14.90 -23.35 -22.14
N GLU A 370 14.76 -22.04 -22.38
CA GLU A 370 15.65 -21.29 -23.29
C GLU A 370 17.04 -21.05 -22.69
N VAL A 371 17.14 -20.98 -21.36
CA VAL A 371 18.41 -20.71 -20.66
C VAL A 371 19.20 -21.99 -20.45
N ARG A 372 20.42 -22.02 -20.99
CA ARG A 372 21.44 -23.01 -20.61
C ARG A 372 21.99 -22.65 -19.23
N VAL A 373 21.65 -23.45 -18.23
CA VAL A 373 22.17 -23.32 -16.86
C VAL A 373 23.55 -23.97 -16.81
N GLY A 374 24.58 -23.22 -16.43
CA GLY A 374 25.97 -23.67 -16.38
C GLY A 374 26.43 -23.95 -14.95
N GLY A 375 26.93 -25.17 -14.69
CA GLY A 375 27.45 -25.58 -13.39
C GLY A 375 27.75 -27.08 -13.36
N SER A 376 28.72 -27.50 -12.54
CA SER A 376 29.00 -28.93 -12.33
C SER A 376 27.84 -29.54 -11.57
N ILE A 377 27.24 -30.62 -12.08
CA ILE A 377 26.79 -31.83 -11.36
C ILE A 377 25.99 -32.73 -12.33
N ARG A 378 26.53 -33.93 -12.55
CA ARG A 378 25.81 -35.15 -12.93
C ARG A 378 24.74 -35.44 -11.88
N GLY A 379 23.45 -35.48 -12.23
CA GLY A 379 22.44 -35.98 -11.29
C GLY A 379 21.01 -35.91 -11.82
N ALA A 380 20.38 -37.07 -11.92
CA ALA A 380 19.07 -37.33 -12.51
C ALA A 380 17.88 -36.91 -11.62
N PHE A 381 17.71 -35.60 -11.35
CA PHE A 381 16.53 -35.08 -10.64
C PHE A 381 15.93 -33.86 -11.35
N SER A 382 14.60 -33.88 -11.53
CA SER A 382 13.73 -32.93 -12.26
C SER A 382 14.40 -31.62 -12.69
N ASN A 383 14.93 -31.63 -13.92
CA ASN A 383 15.60 -30.48 -14.55
C ASN A 383 14.63 -29.32 -14.88
N ASN A 384 13.32 -29.57 -14.77
CA ASN A 384 12.31 -28.68 -15.32
C ASN A 384 12.07 -27.43 -14.46
N GLU A 385 12.33 -27.43 -13.15
CA GLU A 385 12.16 -26.22 -12.33
C GLU A 385 13.35 -25.26 -12.45
N ARG A 386 14.54 -25.79 -12.74
CA ARG A 386 15.78 -25.00 -12.80
C ARG A 386 15.93 -24.14 -14.05
N ILE A 387 15.09 -24.38 -15.06
CA ILE A 387 15.11 -23.68 -16.36
C ILE A 387 13.88 -22.78 -16.57
N LYS A 388 13.05 -22.63 -15.53
CA LYS A 388 11.83 -21.82 -15.56
C LYS A 388 12.03 -20.45 -14.96
N ASN A 389 11.13 -19.53 -15.31
CA ASN A 389 11.02 -18.20 -14.70
C ASN A 389 12.26 -17.31 -14.91
N PHE A 390 12.94 -17.47 -16.05
CA PHE A 390 14.06 -16.60 -16.42
C PHE A 390 13.61 -15.35 -17.18
N PHE A 391 14.36 -14.27 -17.00
CA PHE A 391 14.40 -13.11 -17.88
C PHE A 391 15.85 -12.66 -18.02
N ARG A 392 16.16 -11.84 -19.03
CA ARG A 392 17.51 -11.31 -19.25
C ARG A 392 17.51 -9.80 -19.20
N VAL A 393 18.48 -9.26 -18.48
CA VAL A 393 18.84 -7.84 -18.54
C VAL A 393 20.21 -7.72 -19.21
N SER A 394 20.33 -6.81 -20.17
CA SER A 394 21.60 -6.54 -20.83
C SER A 394 21.84 -5.06 -21.03
N PHE A 395 23.11 -4.71 -21.19
CA PHE A 395 23.60 -3.36 -21.40
C PHE A 395 24.74 -3.43 -22.41
N LYS A 396 24.70 -2.55 -23.41
CA LYS A 396 25.76 -2.38 -24.39
C LYS A 396 26.20 -0.92 -24.36
N SER A 397 27.39 -0.65 -23.82
CA SER A 397 28.04 0.65 -23.95
C SER A 397 29.47 0.45 -24.43
N GLY A 398 29.70 0.70 -25.72
CA GLY A 398 31.00 0.54 -26.37
C GLY A 398 31.64 -0.82 -26.06
N SER A 399 32.82 -0.80 -25.42
CA SER A 399 33.59 -1.98 -25.03
C SER A 399 33.06 -2.73 -23.81
N GLN A 400 32.14 -2.14 -23.03
CA GLN A 400 31.53 -2.77 -21.85
C GLN A 400 30.12 -3.26 -22.19
N SER A 401 30.06 -4.53 -22.62
CA SER A 401 28.80 -5.26 -22.76
C SER A 401 28.61 -6.22 -21.60
N GLN A 402 27.44 -6.18 -20.96
CA GLN A 402 27.07 -7.15 -19.93
C GLN A 402 25.67 -7.71 -20.17
N SER A 403 25.49 -9.00 -19.86
CA SER A 403 24.22 -9.71 -20.00
C SER A 403 24.05 -10.65 -18.82
N HIS A 404 22.90 -10.57 -18.16
CA HIS A 404 22.57 -11.36 -16.98
C HIS A 404 21.22 -12.05 -17.18
N SER A 405 21.23 -13.38 -17.24
CA SER A 405 20.01 -14.20 -17.16
C SER A 405 19.67 -14.43 -15.69
N LEU A 406 18.53 -13.92 -15.26
CA LEU A 406 18.07 -13.92 -13.87
C LEU A 406 16.80 -14.77 -13.73
N GLN A 407 16.79 -15.62 -12.73
CA GLN A 407 15.71 -16.53 -12.37
C GLN A 407 14.95 -15.98 -11.18
N ALA A 408 13.64 -15.81 -11.35
CA ALA A 408 12.70 -15.52 -10.28
C ALA A 408 12.24 -16.80 -9.55
N ASN A 409 11.68 -16.64 -8.35
CA ASN A 409 11.23 -17.79 -7.54
C ASN A 409 10.05 -18.54 -8.17
N ASP A 410 9.13 -17.80 -8.78
CA ASP A 410 7.94 -18.32 -9.42
C ASP A 410 7.51 -17.40 -10.58
N SER A 411 6.45 -17.80 -11.30
CA SER A 411 5.95 -17.05 -12.46
C SER A 411 5.37 -15.69 -12.08
N PHE A 412 4.76 -15.57 -10.90
CA PHE A 412 4.21 -14.31 -10.41
C PHE A 412 5.34 -13.32 -10.10
N ASN A 413 6.37 -13.77 -9.39
CA ASN A 413 7.58 -13.02 -9.08
C ASN A 413 8.30 -12.54 -10.35
N LYS A 414 8.43 -13.41 -11.37
CA LYS A 414 8.94 -13.02 -12.69
C LYS A 414 8.13 -11.88 -13.30
N GLN A 415 6.80 -12.00 -13.32
CA GLN A 415 5.94 -10.96 -13.88
C GLN A 415 6.04 -9.64 -13.11
N GLN A 416 6.19 -9.69 -11.79
CA GLN A 416 6.40 -8.48 -10.99
C GLN A 416 7.71 -7.77 -11.38
N TRP A 417 8.83 -8.50 -11.47
CA TRP A 417 10.10 -7.93 -11.92
C TRP A 417 10.01 -7.33 -13.32
N LEU A 418 9.44 -8.07 -14.28
CA LEU A 418 9.26 -7.59 -15.65
C LEU A 418 8.44 -6.30 -15.70
N ASN A 419 7.32 -6.24 -14.98
CA ASN A 419 6.46 -5.06 -14.95
C ASN A 419 7.13 -3.85 -14.28
N CYS A 420 7.88 -4.07 -13.20
CA CYS A 420 8.64 -2.99 -12.55
C CYS A 420 9.70 -2.40 -13.48
N ILE A 421 10.46 -3.24 -14.18
CA ILE A 421 11.50 -2.78 -15.11
C ILE A 421 10.87 -2.04 -16.29
N ARG A 422 9.78 -2.56 -16.87
CA ARG A 422 9.04 -1.89 -17.95
C ARG A 422 8.54 -0.51 -17.52
N GLN A 423 7.90 -0.44 -16.35
CA GLN A 423 7.39 0.83 -15.80
C GLN A 423 8.52 1.84 -15.53
N ALA A 424 9.67 1.39 -15.03
CA ALA A 424 10.82 2.27 -14.84
C ALA A 424 11.33 2.82 -16.18
N LYS A 425 11.43 1.97 -17.22
CA LYS A 425 11.82 2.40 -18.58
C LYS A 425 10.84 3.41 -19.18
N GLU A 426 9.54 3.20 -19.00
CA GLU A 426 8.50 4.14 -19.45
C GLU A 426 8.65 5.50 -18.78
N LYS A 427 8.83 5.52 -17.45
CA LYS A 427 9.02 6.77 -16.68
C LYS A 427 10.24 7.56 -17.13
N VAL A 428 11.38 6.88 -17.34
CA VAL A 428 12.62 7.53 -17.81
C VAL A 428 12.45 8.07 -19.25
N THR A 429 11.75 7.35 -20.11
CA THR A 429 11.49 7.79 -21.50
C THR A 429 10.57 9.01 -21.54
N CYS A 430 9.51 9.04 -20.73
CA CYS A 430 8.60 10.18 -20.63
C CYS A 430 9.30 11.41 -20.04
N ALA A 431 10.09 11.25 -18.97
CA ALA A 431 10.87 12.34 -18.41
C ALA A 431 11.89 12.91 -19.40
N GLY A 432 12.51 12.04 -20.22
CA GLY A 432 13.41 12.45 -21.31
C GLY A 432 12.71 13.31 -22.37
N LYS A 433 11.49 12.96 -22.78
CA LYS A 433 10.71 13.75 -23.75
C LYS A 433 10.29 15.12 -23.20
N THR A 434 9.87 15.20 -21.94
CA THR A 434 9.58 16.49 -21.27
C THR A 434 10.84 17.34 -21.13
N ARG A 435 11.99 16.73 -20.87
CA ARG A 435 13.27 17.43 -20.76
C ARG A 435 13.80 17.89 -22.13
N VAL A 436 13.54 17.14 -23.21
CA VAL A 436 13.83 17.55 -24.60
C VAL A 436 12.92 18.68 -25.04
N LEU A 437 11.62 18.63 -24.75
CA LEU A 437 10.69 19.74 -25.05
C LEU A 437 11.03 21.02 -24.26
N ASN A 438 11.44 20.90 -22.99
CA ASN A 438 11.93 22.04 -22.22
C ASN A 438 13.32 22.51 -22.68
N SER A 439 14.16 21.62 -23.22
CA SER A 439 15.45 22.00 -23.80
C SER A 439 15.28 22.68 -25.17
N GLU A 440 14.34 22.23 -26.00
CA GLU A 440 13.95 22.87 -27.26
C GLU A 440 13.30 24.24 -27.01
N ALA A 441 12.55 24.41 -25.92
CA ALA A 441 12.09 25.72 -25.47
C ALA A 441 13.23 26.63 -24.93
N HIS A 442 14.34 26.05 -24.46
CA HIS A 442 15.53 26.79 -24.02
C HIS A 442 16.56 27.04 -25.12
N PHE A 443 16.42 26.46 -26.32
CA PHE A 443 17.28 26.76 -27.47
C PHE A 443 16.81 27.94 -28.34
N LEU A 444 15.72 28.63 -27.96
CA LEU A 444 15.29 29.89 -28.61
C LEU A 444 15.62 31.16 -27.82
N LEU A 445 16.38 31.06 -26.72
CA LEU A 445 16.89 32.25 -26.03
C LEU A 445 18.33 32.03 -25.58
N SER A 446 19.27 32.35 -26.46
CA SER A 446 20.58 32.87 -26.04
C SER A 446 20.90 34.13 -26.86
N PRO A 447 21.21 35.26 -26.19
CA PRO A 447 21.61 36.48 -26.85
C PRO A 447 23.06 36.32 -27.28
N ASN A 448 23.35 36.48 -28.56
CA ASN A 448 24.75 36.57 -28.99
C ASN A 448 25.03 37.88 -29.69
N GLY A 449 26.15 38.46 -29.26
CA GLY A 449 26.61 39.78 -29.59
C GLY A 449 26.79 40.02 -31.09
N SER A 450 26.59 41.27 -31.44
CA SER A 450 26.96 41.87 -32.71
C SER A 450 28.48 42.00 -32.83
N ARG A 451 29.06 41.33 -33.83
CA ARG A 451 30.21 41.86 -34.58
C ARG A 451 29.85 41.89 -36.06
N VAL A 452 30.06 43.08 -36.60
CA VAL A 452 29.74 43.60 -37.93
C VAL A 452 30.52 42.89 -39.04
N SER A 453 29.89 42.72 -40.20
CA SER A 453 30.57 42.45 -41.47
C SER A 453 30.00 43.33 -42.60
N GLN A 454 30.91 44.10 -43.20
CA GLN A 454 31.04 44.52 -44.60
C GLN A 454 29.92 45.28 -45.34
N GLY A 455 30.33 46.38 -45.98
CA GLY A 455 29.66 46.94 -47.17
C GLY A 455 30.00 48.42 -47.43
N GLU A 456 31.05 48.68 -48.23
CA GLU A 456 31.16 49.94 -48.99
C GLU A 456 29.97 50.05 -49.95
N THR A 457 29.30 51.20 -50.02
CA THR A 457 28.91 51.86 -51.27
C THR A 457 28.28 53.23 -51.03
N THR A 458 28.42 54.04 -52.08
CA THR A 458 28.38 55.49 -52.20
C THR A 458 26.96 56.10 -52.20
N LEU A 459 26.91 57.37 -51.78
CA LEU A 459 26.06 58.48 -52.27
C LEU A 459 24.55 58.56 -51.93
N GLU A 460 24.26 59.61 -51.15
CA GLU A 460 23.19 60.62 -51.25
C GLU A 460 21.68 60.30 -51.39
N GLN A 461 20.96 61.17 -50.67
CA GLN A 461 19.64 61.78 -50.92
C GLN A 461 18.44 61.34 -50.05
N MET A 462 17.82 62.41 -49.50
CA MET A 462 16.59 62.51 -48.73
C MET A 462 15.37 61.98 -49.51
N ASP A 463 14.42 61.33 -48.83
CA ASP A 463 13.06 61.88 -48.73
C ASP A 463 12.24 61.23 -47.59
N GLN A 464 11.28 62.01 -47.10
CA GLN A 464 10.30 61.69 -46.05
C GLN A 464 9.16 60.84 -46.61
N SER A 465 8.52 59.97 -45.81
CA SER A 465 7.05 59.95 -45.59
C SER A 465 6.58 58.76 -44.76
N ASP A 466 5.61 59.07 -43.89
CA ASP A 466 4.83 58.22 -43.00
C ASP A 466 3.92 57.22 -43.73
N SER A 467 3.43 56.19 -43.03
CA SER A 467 1.98 55.98 -42.83
C SER A 467 1.67 54.68 -42.05
N GLU A 468 0.74 54.85 -41.12
CA GLU A 468 0.17 53.89 -40.18
C GLU A 468 -0.66 52.78 -40.85
N SER A 469 -0.84 51.66 -40.14
CA SER A 469 -1.82 50.61 -40.50
C SER A 469 -2.54 50.16 -39.25
N ASP A 470 -3.86 50.36 -39.28
CA ASP A 470 -4.81 50.10 -38.20
C ASP A 470 -5.83 49.03 -38.63
N CYS A 471 -6.37 48.33 -37.63
CA CYS A 471 -7.66 47.63 -37.59
C CYS A 471 -7.95 46.37 -38.46
N SER A 472 -8.34 45.29 -37.76
CA SER A 472 -9.73 44.77 -37.70
C SER A 472 -9.85 43.24 -37.83
N MET A 473 -10.57 42.64 -36.88
CA MET A 473 -11.12 41.28 -36.91
C MET A 473 -12.55 41.28 -37.48
N ASP A 474 -12.93 40.20 -38.16
CA ASP A 474 -14.29 39.67 -38.41
C ASP A 474 -14.15 38.47 -39.40
N THR A 475 -15.00 37.46 -39.55
CA THR A 475 -16.11 36.81 -38.82
C THR A 475 -16.41 35.50 -39.59
N SER A 476 -16.95 34.47 -38.90
CA SER A 476 -17.92 33.45 -39.39
C SER A 476 -17.47 32.41 -40.47
N GLU A 477 -18.00 31.18 -40.63
CA GLU A 477 -19.39 30.66 -40.60
C GLU A 477 -19.51 29.09 -40.50
N VAL A 478 -20.65 28.61 -39.93
CA VAL A 478 -21.64 27.52 -40.32
C VAL A 478 -21.25 26.03 -40.55
N ASN A 479 -22.07 24.97 -40.40
CA ASN A 479 -23.51 24.66 -40.10
C ASN A 479 -23.61 23.15 -39.66
N LEU A 480 -24.38 22.71 -38.65
CA LEU A 480 -25.82 22.27 -38.53
C LEU A 480 -26.26 20.96 -39.24
N ASP A 481 -26.89 20.05 -38.46
CA ASP A 481 -28.03 19.20 -38.84
C ASP A 481 -28.90 18.82 -37.61
N CYS A 482 -30.22 18.70 -37.82
CA CYS A 482 -31.30 18.64 -36.80
C CYS A 482 -32.44 17.70 -37.25
N GLU A 483 -33.02 16.91 -36.33
CA GLU A 483 -34.41 16.40 -36.35
C GLU A 483 -34.92 16.31 -34.88
N ARG A 484 -35.81 17.19 -34.42
CA ARG A 484 -37.30 17.19 -34.37
C ARG A 484 -37.90 16.09 -33.44
N MET A 485 -38.36 16.38 -32.21
CA MET A 485 -39.55 17.10 -31.68
C MET A 485 -40.81 16.22 -31.55
N GLU A 486 -41.32 16.06 -30.32
CA GLU A 486 -42.76 15.96 -30.00
C GLU A 486 -43.02 16.58 -28.61
N GLN A 487 -43.90 17.58 -28.58
CA GLN A 487 -44.44 18.27 -27.40
C GLN A 487 -45.87 17.79 -27.17
N THR A 488 -46.26 17.64 -25.89
CA THR A 488 -47.64 17.90 -25.46
C THR A 488 -47.61 18.66 -24.14
N ASN A 489 -48.02 19.93 -24.20
CA ASN A 489 -48.40 20.78 -23.07
C ASN A 489 -49.74 20.32 -22.46
N SER A 490 -49.97 20.54 -21.16
CA SER A 490 -50.93 21.56 -20.71
C SER A 490 -51.17 21.57 -19.20
N CYS A 491 -51.26 22.81 -18.70
CA CYS A 491 -52.17 23.35 -17.67
C CYS A 491 -51.77 23.33 -16.20
N GLU A 492 -51.34 24.51 -15.75
CA GLU A 492 -51.50 25.06 -14.41
C GLU A 492 -52.97 25.11 -13.98
N SER A 493 -53.23 24.92 -12.68
CA SER A 493 -54.34 25.55 -11.98
C SER A 493 -54.02 25.62 -10.49
N GLU A 494 -53.82 26.84 -10.02
CA GLU A 494 -53.91 27.23 -8.62
C GLU A 494 -55.29 26.85 -8.04
N LYS A 495 -55.32 26.42 -6.77
CA LYS A 495 -56.38 26.77 -5.83
C LYS A 495 -55.94 26.56 -4.39
N GLN A 496 -56.13 27.63 -3.64
CA GLN A 496 -55.90 27.82 -2.22
C GLN A 496 -57.24 27.60 -1.47
N ILE A 497 -57.16 27.39 -0.14
CA ILE A 497 -58.27 27.46 0.86
C ILE A 497 -59.10 26.14 0.93
N GLU A 498 -59.42 25.49 2.06
CA GLU A 498 -59.74 25.92 3.44
C GLU A 498 -59.65 24.74 4.45
N THR A 499 -59.76 25.12 5.72
CA THR A 499 -59.74 24.40 7.01
C THR A 499 -60.96 23.51 7.34
N ASP A 500 -60.77 22.70 8.39
CA ASP A 500 -61.73 22.08 9.32
C ASP A 500 -62.64 20.92 8.84
N VAL A 501 -62.39 19.71 9.37
CA VAL A 501 -63.12 19.03 10.47
C VAL A 501 -62.40 17.73 10.85
#